data_AF-A0AAV3RMS7-F1
#
_entry.id   AF-A0AAV3RMS7-F1
#
_cell.length_a   1.000
_cell.length_b   1.000
_cell.length_c   1.000
_cell.angle_alpha   90.00
_cell.angle_beta   90.00
_cell.angle_gamma   90.00
#
_symmetry.space_group_name_H-M   'P 1'
#
loop_
_entity.id
_entity.type
_entity.pdbx_description
1 polymer ?
#
loop_
_entity_poly.entity_id
_entity_poly.type
_entity_poly.pdbx_seq_one_letter_code
_entity_poly.pdbx_strand_id
1 'polypeptide(L)'
;MSSHKPQDWSKWLPMVEFWYNSNYHSSLKMSTFQAFYGYKPPVISTSLYLKNIHTEVVDQLEERRRIASLMKESLSQAQSRMKSVDAMESFLSKRSNIWEYYQYIWKKFPAIIGVKKAVREWECHGKKSKC
;
A
#
# COMPACT_ATOMS: atom_id res chain seq x y z
N MET A 1 7.68 -6.24 -1.10
CA MET A 1 8.50 -7.31 -0.48
C MET A 1 8.80 -8.48 -1.41
N SER A 2 8.39 -8.48 -2.69
CA SER A 2 8.41 -9.69 -3.53
C SER A 2 9.46 -9.72 -4.65
N SER A 3 10.21 -8.63 -4.90
CA SER A 3 11.02 -8.57 -6.12
C SER A 3 12.46 -9.09 -5.98
N HIS A 4 13.07 -9.03 -4.80
CA HIS A 4 14.52 -9.23 -4.69
C HIS A 4 14.96 -10.66 -4.33
N LYS A 5 14.21 -11.41 -3.51
CA LYS A 5 14.47 -12.84 -3.17
C LYS A 5 13.17 -13.56 -2.75
N PRO A 6 12.24 -13.82 -3.67
CA PRO A 6 10.95 -14.43 -3.31
C PRO A 6 11.07 -15.86 -2.77
N GLN A 7 12.16 -16.58 -3.07
CA GLN A 7 12.34 -17.97 -2.62
C GLN A 7 12.77 -18.10 -1.15
N ASP A 8 13.38 -17.08 -0.57
CA ASP A 8 13.89 -17.13 0.81
C ASP A 8 12.86 -16.65 1.84
N TRP A 9 11.65 -16.27 1.42
CA TRP A 9 10.61 -15.67 2.27
C TRP A 9 10.33 -16.47 3.56
N SER A 10 10.35 -17.80 3.47
CA SER A 10 10.11 -18.72 4.57
C SER A 10 11.17 -18.64 5.67
N LYS A 11 12.41 -18.29 5.33
CA LYS A 11 13.50 -18.08 6.30
C LYS A 11 13.27 -16.85 7.17
N TRP A 12 12.51 -15.87 6.68
CA TRP A 12 12.20 -14.62 7.37
C TRP A 12 10.92 -14.68 8.20
N LEU A 13 10.11 -15.72 8.00
CA LEU A 13 8.79 -15.90 8.61
C LEU A 13 8.83 -15.85 10.15
N PRO A 14 9.75 -16.55 10.84
CA PRO A 14 9.85 -16.46 12.29
C PRO A 14 10.18 -15.04 12.79
N MET A 15 10.96 -14.29 12.00
CA MET A 15 11.34 -12.92 12.35
C MET A 15 10.16 -11.95 12.19
N VAL A 16 9.39 -12.10 11.12
CA VAL A 16 8.16 -11.33 10.88
C VAL A 16 7.12 -11.64 11.95
N GLU A 17 6.94 -12.91 12.30
CA GLU A 17 6.02 -13.34 13.35
C GLU A 17 6.41 -12.76 14.72
N PHE A 18 7.69 -12.85 15.09
CA PHE A 18 8.19 -12.24 16.32
C PHE A 18 7.99 -10.72 16.31
N TRP A 19 8.32 -10.03 15.22
CA TRP A 19 8.12 -8.59 15.09
C TRP A 19 6.63 -8.22 15.21
N TYR A 20 5.74 -8.95 14.55
CA TYR A 20 4.30 -8.72 14.64
C TYR A 20 3.78 -8.94 16.07
N ASN A 21 4.18 -10.02 16.73
CA ASN A 21 3.72 -10.36 18.08
C ASN A 21 4.28 -9.44 19.17
N SER A 22 5.49 -8.90 18.98
CA SER A 22 6.19 -8.07 19.96
C SER A 22 5.85 -6.57 19.86
N ASN A 23 5.30 -6.12 18.72
CA ASN A 23 4.95 -4.71 18.54
C ASN A 23 3.59 -4.32 19.13
N TYR A 24 3.43 -3.01 19.36
CA TYR A 24 2.20 -2.44 19.88
C TYR A 24 1.09 -2.48 18.82
N HIS A 25 -0.06 -3.06 19.19
CA HIS A 25 -1.28 -3.05 18.39
C HIS A 25 -2.28 -2.04 18.94
N SER A 26 -2.75 -1.11 18.11
CA SER A 26 -3.65 -0.02 18.51
C SER A 26 -5.04 -0.50 18.97
N SER A 27 -5.50 -1.65 18.45
CA SER A 27 -6.75 -2.31 18.83
C SER A 27 -6.67 -2.93 20.22
N LEU A 28 -5.57 -3.60 20.55
CA LEU A 28 -5.35 -4.26 21.84
C LEU A 28 -4.78 -3.31 22.90
N LYS A 29 -4.30 -2.13 22.49
CA LYS A 29 -3.54 -1.19 23.33
C LYS A 29 -2.29 -1.80 23.99
N MET A 30 -1.82 -2.93 23.47
CA MET A 30 -0.64 -3.66 23.91
C MET A 30 -0.11 -4.55 22.78
N SER A 31 0.99 -5.27 23.00
CA SER A 31 1.47 -6.28 22.05
C SER A 31 0.69 -7.58 22.21
N THR A 32 0.53 -8.35 21.13
CA THR A 32 -0.11 -9.67 21.19
C THR A 32 0.62 -10.61 22.13
N PHE A 33 1.96 -10.54 22.17
CA PHE A 33 2.79 -11.24 23.15
C PHE A 33 2.38 -10.88 24.58
N GLN A 34 2.25 -9.58 24.88
CA GLN A 34 1.85 -9.12 26.20
C GLN A 34 0.42 -9.55 26.55
N ALA A 35 -0.49 -9.58 25.57
CA ALA A 35 -1.84 -10.07 25.78
C ALA A 35 -1.88 -11.57 26.14
N PHE A 36 -1.02 -12.39 25.52
CA PHE A 36 -0.95 -13.83 25.81
C PHE A 36 -0.20 -14.17 27.10
N TYR A 37 0.93 -13.49 27.35
CA TYR A 37 1.84 -13.87 28.43
C TYR A 37 1.76 -12.96 29.66
N GLY A 38 1.08 -11.82 29.57
CA GLY A 38 0.90 -10.89 30.69
C GLY A 38 2.11 -10.01 31.00
N TYR A 39 3.23 -10.15 30.28
CA TYR A 39 4.43 -9.31 30.44
C TYR A 39 4.95 -8.79 29.10
N LYS A 40 5.78 -7.74 29.15
CA LYS A 40 6.31 -7.12 27.93
C LYS A 40 7.30 -8.05 27.23
N PRO A 41 7.33 -8.10 25.89
CA PRO A 41 8.28 -8.91 25.15
C PRO A 41 9.73 -8.53 25.52
N PRO A 42 10.63 -9.51 25.69
CA PRO A 42 12.02 -9.23 26.04
C PRO A 42 12.69 -8.41 24.94
N VAL A 43 13.34 -7.32 25.33
CA VAL A 43 14.10 -6.48 24.41
C VAL A 43 15.38 -7.22 24.04
N ILE A 44 15.44 -7.74 22.82
CA ILE A 44 16.64 -8.38 22.28
C ILE A 44 17.65 -7.26 21.99
N SER A 45 18.46 -6.90 22.98
CA SER A 45 19.56 -5.95 22.77
C SER A 45 20.70 -6.66 22.04
N THR A 46 20.94 -6.24 20.80
CA THR A 46 22.01 -6.80 19.97
C THR A 46 23.40 -6.63 20.61
N SER A 47 23.55 -5.67 21.55
CA SER A 47 24.83 -5.43 22.23
C SER A 47 25.18 -6.49 23.28
N LEU A 48 24.20 -7.17 23.90
CA LEU A 48 24.49 -8.21 24.90
C LEU A 48 25.00 -9.50 24.26
N TYR A 49 24.59 -9.79 23.02
CA TYR A 49 25.05 -10.97 22.29
C TYR A 49 26.53 -10.87 21.89
N LEU A 50 27.04 -9.67 21.56
CA LEU A 50 28.40 -9.45 21.04
C LEU A 50 29.55 -9.83 21.99
N LYS A 51 29.27 -10.11 23.27
CA LYS A 51 30.31 -10.45 24.25
C LYS A 51 30.90 -11.86 24.09
N ASN A 52 30.23 -12.78 23.39
CA ASN A 52 30.65 -14.19 23.27
C ASN A 52 30.37 -14.78 21.87
N ILE A 53 30.70 -14.09 20.78
CA ILE A 53 30.25 -14.53 19.45
C ILE A 53 31.30 -15.29 18.64
N HIS A 54 30.94 -16.54 18.33
CA HIS A 54 31.40 -17.36 17.22
C HIS A 54 31.10 -16.67 15.87
N THR A 55 32.09 -16.54 14.97
CA THR A 55 32.06 -15.76 13.71
C THR A 55 30.77 -15.87 12.89
N GLU A 56 30.14 -17.05 12.83
CA GLU A 56 28.92 -17.31 12.06
C GLU A 56 27.68 -16.49 12.49
N VAL A 57 27.55 -16.13 13.76
CA VAL A 57 26.40 -15.32 14.23
C VAL A 57 26.56 -13.85 13.82
N VAL A 58 27.78 -13.37 13.63
CA VAL A 58 28.05 -12.01 13.12
C VAL A 58 27.57 -11.89 11.68
N ASP A 59 27.91 -12.86 10.84
CA ASP A 59 27.50 -12.90 9.43
C ASP A 59 25.97 -12.94 9.29
N GLN A 60 25.29 -13.73 10.13
CA GLN A 60 23.83 -13.78 10.16
C GLN A 60 23.20 -12.45 10.60
N LEU A 61 23.79 -11.77 11.57
CA LEU A 61 23.31 -10.45 12.03
C LEU A 61 23.47 -9.40 10.93
N GLU A 62 24.54 -9.45 10.16
CA GLU A 62 24.80 -8.51 9.08
C GLU A 62 23.86 -8.73 7.88
N GLU A 63 23.60 -9.99 7.50
CA GLU A 63 22.60 -10.31 6.48
C GLU A 63 21.19 -9.87 6.91
N ARG A 64 20.83 -10.05 8.19
CA ARG A 64 19.57 -9.53 8.76
C ARG A 64 19.45 -8.01 8.61
N ARG A 65 20.53 -7.26 8.89
CA ARG A 65 20.54 -5.80 8.74
C ARG A 65 20.36 -5.37 7.29
N ARG A 66 21.06 -6.03 6.36
CA ARG A 66 20.91 -5.78 4.92
C ARG A 66 19.46 -5.95 4.47
N ILE A 67 18.83 -7.03 4.88
CA ILE A 67 17.46 -7.36 4.47
C ILE A 67 16.44 -6.43 5.10
N ALA A 68 16.61 -6.05 6.37
CA ALA A 68 15.77 -5.02 6.99
C ALA A 68 15.84 -3.68 6.26
N SER A 69 17.03 -3.27 5.80
CA SER A 69 17.21 -2.05 5.00
C SER A 69 16.47 -2.13 3.66
N LEU A 70 16.64 -3.23 2.93
CA LEU A 70 15.95 -3.52 1.67
C LEU A 70 14.43 -3.52 1.82
N MET A 71 13.92 -4.09 2.93
CA MET A 71 12.49 -4.10 3.23
C MET A 71 11.95 -2.68 3.46
N LYS A 72 12.68 -1.85 4.22
CA LYS A 72 12.31 -0.46 4.48
C LYS A 72 12.22 0.35 3.19
N GLU A 73 13.19 0.19 2.30
CA GLU A 73 13.20 0.88 1.01
C GLU A 73 12.05 0.42 0.12
N SER A 74 11.85 -0.90 -0.01
CA SER A 74 10.75 -1.48 -0.78
C SER A 74 9.38 -1.00 -0.30
N LEU A 75 9.19 -0.90 1.02
CA LEU A 75 7.96 -0.40 1.62
C LEU A 75 7.75 1.08 1.30
N SER A 76 8.79 1.90 1.41
CA SER A 76 8.73 3.32 1.08
C SER A 76 8.35 3.56 -0.38
N GLN A 77 8.93 2.78 -1.30
CA GLN A 77 8.58 2.84 -2.72
C GLN A 77 7.12 2.41 -2.97
N ALA A 78 6.66 1.33 -2.34
CA ALA A 78 5.27 0.86 -2.47
C ALA A 78 4.27 1.91 -1.94
N GLN A 79 4.54 2.51 -0.78
CA GLN A 79 3.73 3.59 -0.21
C GLN A 79 3.68 4.81 -1.13
N SER A 80 4.80 5.15 -1.76
CA SER A 80 4.87 6.27 -2.72
C SER A 80 4.02 5.99 -3.95
N ARG A 81 4.03 4.75 -4.46
CA ARG A 81 3.15 4.30 -5.56
C ARG A 81 1.68 4.38 -5.17
N MET A 82 1.30 3.88 -3.99
CA MET A 82 -0.10 3.96 -3.51
C MET A 82 -0.58 5.42 -3.45
N LYS A 83 0.21 6.33 -2.88
CA LYS A 83 -0.12 7.77 -2.86
C LYS A 83 -0.31 8.36 -4.26
N SER A 84 0.51 7.95 -5.23
CA SER A 84 0.39 8.43 -6.61
C SER A 84 -0.88 7.91 -7.29
N VAL A 85 -1.27 6.66 -7.00
CA VAL A 85 -2.51 6.06 -7.51
C VAL A 85 -3.72 6.71 -6.85
N ASP A 86 -3.73 6.88 -5.52
CA ASP A 86 -4.80 7.56 -4.79
C ASP A 86 -4.98 9.01 -5.28
N ALA A 87 -3.87 9.72 -5.52
CA ALA A 87 -3.89 11.06 -6.08
C ALA A 87 -4.50 11.03 -7.49
N MET A 88 -4.07 10.10 -8.35
CA MET A 88 -4.60 9.94 -9.71
C MET A 88 -6.10 9.60 -9.70
N GLU A 89 -6.56 8.70 -8.81
CA GLU A 89 -7.98 8.38 -8.64
C GLU A 89 -8.78 9.61 -8.18
N SER A 90 -8.25 10.39 -7.24
CA SER A 90 -8.87 11.66 -6.81
C SER A 90 -8.98 12.67 -7.96
N PHE A 91 -7.93 12.79 -8.79
CA PHE A 91 -7.96 13.64 -9.99
C PHE A 91 -9.00 13.17 -11.00
N LEU A 92 -9.09 11.87 -11.27
CA LEU A 92 -10.07 11.29 -12.19
C LEU A 92 -11.50 11.45 -11.67
N SER A 93 -11.72 11.25 -10.37
CA SER A 93 -13.01 11.48 -9.70
C SER A 93 -13.45 12.95 -9.85
N LYS A 94 -12.55 13.91 -9.60
CA LYS A 94 -12.83 15.34 -9.77
C LYS A 94 -13.15 15.72 -11.22
N ARG A 95 -12.52 15.07 -12.21
CA ARG A 95 -12.84 15.22 -13.64
C ARG A 95 -14.18 14.56 -14.01
N SER A 96 -14.54 13.45 -13.37
CA SER A 96 -15.85 12.82 -13.54
C SER A 96 -16.99 13.73 -13.08
N ASN A 97 -16.79 14.49 -12.00
CA ASN A 97 -17.78 15.46 -11.50
C ASN A 97 -18.07 16.59 -12.52
N ILE A 98 -17.16 16.87 -13.46
CA ILE A 98 -17.40 17.80 -14.57
C ILE A 98 -18.46 17.22 -15.52
N TRP A 99 -18.44 15.91 -15.79
CA TRP A 99 -19.47 15.25 -16.61
C TRP A 99 -20.84 15.29 -15.94
N GLU A 100 -20.91 15.12 -14.62
CA GLU A 100 -22.15 15.29 -13.85
C GLU A 100 -22.65 16.75 -13.89
N TYR A 101 -21.76 17.73 -13.84
CA TYR A 101 -22.09 19.15 -14.01
C TYR A 101 -22.68 19.45 -15.40
N TYR A 102 -22.10 18.89 -16.47
CA TYR A 102 -22.68 18.99 -17.81
C TYR A 102 -24.05 18.32 -17.90
N GLN A 103 -24.24 17.14 -17.30
CA GLN A 103 -25.55 16.47 -17.24
C GLN A 103 -26.58 17.30 -16.45
N TYR A 104 -26.17 17.96 -15.36
CA TYR A 104 -27.03 18.83 -14.56
C TYR A 104 -27.49 20.06 -15.35
N ILE A 105 -26.56 20.78 -16.00
CA ILE A 105 -26.91 21.92 -16.88
C ILE A 105 -27.84 21.47 -18.01
N TRP A 106 -27.56 20.30 -18.59
CA TRP A 106 -28.35 19.73 -19.69
C TRP A 106 -29.79 19.40 -19.27
N LYS A 107 -29.99 18.89 -18.05
CA LYS A 107 -31.34 18.67 -17.48
C LYS A 107 -32.07 19.98 -17.15
N LYS A 108 -31.35 21.08 -16.90
CA LYS A 108 -31.92 22.36 -16.42
C LYS A 108 -32.20 23.39 -17.53
N PHE A 109 -31.69 23.20 -18.75
CA PHE A 109 -31.96 24.06 -19.91
C PHE A 109 -32.56 23.27 -21.09
N PRO A 110 -33.89 23.15 -21.20
CA PRO A 110 -34.53 22.33 -22.24
C PRO A 110 -34.55 22.96 -23.65
N ALA A 111 -34.10 24.21 -23.82
CA ALA A 111 -34.61 25.09 -24.86
C ALA A 111 -33.59 25.52 -25.95
N ILE A 112 -32.74 24.61 -26.43
CA ILE A 112 -32.06 24.81 -27.73
C ILE A 112 -32.22 23.55 -28.57
N ILE A 113 -33.29 23.52 -29.37
CA ILE A 113 -33.69 22.41 -30.24
C ILE A 113 -32.52 21.93 -31.12
N GLY A 114 -31.62 22.84 -31.53
CA GLY A 114 -30.46 22.53 -32.37
C GLY A 114 -29.41 21.62 -31.70
N VAL A 115 -29.19 21.73 -30.38
CA VAL A 115 -28.17 20.96 -29.67
C VAL A 115 -28.60 19.48 -29.51
N LYS A 116 -29.91 19.23 -29.35
CA LYS A 116 -30.45 17.85 -29.25
C LYS A 116 -30.27 17.03 -30.54
N LYS A 117 -30.17 17.70 -31.69
CA LYS A 117 -29.89 17.03 -32.97
C LYS A 117 -28.40 16.68 -33.10
N ALA A 118 -27.53 17.66 -32.82
CA ALA A 118 -26.08 17.48 -32.87
C ALA A 118 -25.58 16.40 -31.89
N VAL A 119 -26.17 16.30 -30.70
CA VAL A 119 -25.81 15.26 -29.71
C VAL A 119 -26.24 13.85 -30.13
N ARG A 120 -27.43 13.67 -30.73
CA ARG A 120 -27.85 12.36 -31.27
C ARG A 120 -26.92 11.88 -32.38
N GLU A 121 -26.48 12.80 -33.23
CA GLU A 121 -25.52 12.51 -34.29
C GLU A 121 -24.14 12.12 -33.71
N TRP A 122 -23.68 12.80 -32.66
CA TRP A 122 -22.42 12.49 -31.97
C TRP A 122 -22.44 11.16 -31.20
N GLU A 123 -23.52 10.84 -30.47
CA GLU A 123 -23.69 9.56 -29.77
C GLU A 123 -23.79 8.37 -30.74
N CYS A 124 -24.40 8.56 -31.91
CA CYS A 124 -24.42 7.56 -32.98
C CYS A 124 -23.03 7.31 -33.57
N HIS A 125 -22.21 8.36 -33.71
CA HIS A 125 -20.82 8.22 -34.18
C HIS A 125 -19.91 7.56 -33.14
N GLY A 126 -20.06 7.89 -31.85
CA GLY A 126 -19.27 7.27 -30.76
C GLY A 126 -19.60 5.79 -30.51
N LYS A 127 -20.81 5.33 -30.86
CA LYS A 127 -21.19 3.90 -30.80
C LYS A 127 -20.80 3.10 -32.05
N LYS A 128 -20.57 3.75 -33.19
CA LYS A 128 -20.10 3.08 -34.43
C LYS A 128 -18.59 2.78 -34.44
N SER A 129 -17.80 3.35 -33.52
CA SER A 129 -16.37 3.02 -33.39
C SER A 129 -16.09 1.83 -32.45
N LYS A 130 -17.14 1.10 -32.03
CA LYS A 130 -17.03 -0.19 -31.33
C LYS A 130 -17.84 -1.24 -32.08
N CYS A 131 -17.41 -1.54 -33.30
CA CYS A 131 -17.61 -2.81 -34.00
C CYS A 131 -16.28 -3.16 -34.65
#